data_AF-A0A3Q7IHE6-F1
#
_entry.id   AF-A0A3Q7IHE6-F1
#
_cell.length_a   1.000
_cell.length_b   1.000
_cell.length_c   1.000
_cell.angle_alpha   90.00
_cell.angle_beta   90.00
_cell.angle_gamma   90.00
#
_symmetry.space_group_name_H-M   'P 1'
#
loop_
_entity.id
_entity.type
_entity.pdbx_description
1 polymer ?
#
loop_
_entity_poly.entity_id
_entity_poly.type
_entity_poly.pdbx_seq_one_letter_code
_entity_poly.pdbx_strand_id
1 'polypeptide(L)' 'MTAKYPTSFGSVTMIDDTLTVGPDSNSTIVGRAQGIYGSANQDKGALLMILNFVFTTGKV' A
#
# COMPACT_ATOMS: atom_id res chain seq x y z
N MET A 1 4.26 15.66 13.88
CA MET A 1 2.92 15.98 13.34
C MET A 1 2.40 17.20 14.08
N THR A 2 2.47 18.39 13.48
CA THR A 2 1.87 19.60 14.05
C THR A 2 0.58 19.87 13.30
N ALA A 3 -0.44 20.40 13.98
CA ALA A 3 -1.83 20.56 13.51
C ALA A 3 -2.03 21.43 12.24
N LYS A 4 -0.96 21.81 11.53
CA LYS A 4 -1.00 22.62 10.31
C LYS A 4 -1.29 21.82 9.04
N TYR A 5 -1.02 20.50 9.03
CA TYR A 5 -1.29 19.62 7.88
C TYR A 5 -1.81 18.26 8.37
N PRO A 6 -3.14 18.05 8.47
CA PRO A 6 -3.70 16.86 9.10
C PRO A 6 -3.43 15.54 8.35
N THR A 7 -2.96 15.59 7.09
CA THR A 7 -2.92 14.42 6.20
C THR A 7 -1.54 14.11 5.59
N SER A 8 -0.51 14.92 5.91
CA SER A 8 0.81 14.84 5.25
C SER A 8 0.72 14.86 3.71
N PHE A 9 -0.18 15.69 3.17
CA PHE A 9 -0.40 15.82 1.73
C PHE A 9 0.91 15.96 0.94
N GLY A 10 1.03 15.17 -0.14
CA GLY A 10 2.22 15.13 -0.99
C GLY A 10 3.32 14.17 -0.52
N SER A 11 3.20 13.57 0.68
CA SER A 11 4.09 12.48 1.11
C SER A 11 3.94 11.27 0.19
N VAL A 12 5.07 10.66 -0.19
CA VAL A 12 5.12 9.46 -1.03
C VAL A 12 5.98 8.40 -0.34
N THR A 13 5.49 7.17 -0.29
CA THR A 13 6.18 6.02 0.30
C THR A 13 6.29 4.89 -0.74
N MET A 14 7.50 4.37 -0.93
CA MET A 14 7.74 3.14 -1.68
C MET A 14 7.34 1.94 -0.83
N ILE A 15 6.65 0.97 -1.43
CA ILE A 15 6.16 -0.22 -0.74
C ILE A 15 6.58 -1.51 -1.44
N ASP A 16 6.68 -2.57 -0.63
CA ASP A 16 6.88 -3.96 -1.04
C ASP A 16 6.12 -4.87 -0.06
N ASP A 17 4.79 -4.88 -0.19
CA ASP A 17 3.90 -5.48 0.79
C ASP A 17 3.58 -6.94 0.44
N THR A 18 3.55 -7.82 1.44
CA THR A 18 3.22 -9.24 1.25
C THR A 18 1.73 -9.43 0.98
N LEU A 19 1.40 -10.24 -0.03
CA LEU A 19 0.03 -10.69 -0.30
C LEU A 19 -0.16 -12.11 0.22
N THR A 20 -1.20 -12.33 1.02
CA THR A 20 -1.50 -13.61 1.66
C THR A 20 -2.87 -14.14 1.22
N VAL A 21 -3.10 -15.46 1.33
CA VAL A 21 -4.40 -16.09 0.97
C VAL A 21 -5.57 -15.60 1.82
N GLY A 22 -5.30 -15.07 3.01
CA GLY A 22 -6.31 -14.57 3.94
C GLY A 22 -5.75 -13.46 4.84
N PRO A 23 -6.57 -12.94 5.76
CA PRO A 23 -6.21 -11.80 6.61
C PRO A 23 -5.17 -12.11 7.68
N ASP A 24 -4.92 -13.39 7.98
CA ASP A 24 -3.87 -13.81 8.92
C ASP A 24 -2.49 -13.58 8.28
N SER A 25 -1.62 -12.82 8.97
CA SER A 25 -0.25 -12.54 8.54
C SER A 25 0.63 -13.79 8.41
N ASN A 26 0.27 -14.88 9.10
CA ASN A 26 0.97 -16.16 9.01
C ASN A 26 0.42 -17.07 7.91
N SER A 27 -0.64 -16.66 7.20
CA SER A 27 -1.19 -17.45 6.11
C SER A 27 -0.28 -17.47 4.90
N THR A 28 -0.49 -18.44 4.01
CA THR A 28 0.37 -18.66 2.83
C THR A 28 0.51 -17.38 2.01
N ILE A 29 1.77 -16.99 1.75
CA ILE A 29 2.11 -15.89 0.87
C ILE A 29 1.87 -16.32 -0.58
N VAL A 30 1.16 -15.48 -1.34
CA VAL A 30 0.81 -15.73 -2.75
C VAL A 30 1.44 -14.74 -3.73
N GLY A 31 2.09 -13.69 -3.22
CA GLY A 31 2.72 -12.67 -4.03
C GLY A 31 3.11 -11.43 -3.23
N ARG A 32 3.38 -10.34 -3.95
CA ARG A 32 3.70 -9.03 -3.37
C ARG A 32 3.02 -7.88 -4.12
N ALA A 33 2.64 -6.82 -3.40
CA ALA A 33 2.23 -5.55 -3.99
C ALA A 33 3.41 -4.58 -3.95
N GLN A 34 3.87 -4.15 -5.12
CA GLN A 34 5.05 -3.29 -5.27
C GLN A 34 4.66 -1.99 -5.95
N GLY A 35 5.10 -0.85 -5.42
CA GLY A 35 4.77 0.45 -5.98
C GLY A 35 4.83 1.58 -4.96
N ILE A 36 3.89 2.52 -5.05
CA ILE A 36 3.84 3.69 -4.17
C ILE A 36 2.46 3.95 -3.58
N TYR A 37 2.46 4.52 -2.37
CA TYR A 37 1.34 5.24 -1.78
C TYR A 37 1.66 6.73 -1.71
N GLY A 38 0.70 7.57 -2.09
CA GLY A 38 0.78 9.02 -1.95
C GLY A 38 -0.37 9.59 -1.14
N SER A 39 -0.09 10.42 -0.14
CA SER A 39 -1.14 11.17 0.58
C SER A 39 -1.75 12.22 -0.34
N ALA A 40 -2.99 11.98 -0.79
CA ALA A 40 -3.58 12.67 -1.94
C ALA A 40 -4.74 13.63 -1.61
N ASN A 41 -5.07 13.81 -0.33
CA ASN A 41 -6.12 14.75 0.11
C ASN A 41 -5.60 15.64 1.24
N GLN A 42 -5.90 16.93 1.21
CA GLN A 42 -5.41 17.92 2.17
C GLN A 42 -6.23 17.98 3.47
N ASP A 43 -7.49 17.57 3.42
CA ASP A 43 -8.46 17.71 4.50
C ASP A 43 -8.72 16.39 5.25
N LYS A 44 -8.65 15.25 4.55
CA LYS A 44 -8.93 13.91 5.08
C LYS A 44 -7.86 12.92 4.66
N GLY A 45 -7.66 11.87 5.45
CA GLY A 45 -6.75 10.79 5.07
C GLY A 45 -7.24 10.09 3.80
N ALA A 46 -6.46 10.15 2.73
CA ALA A 46 -6.71 9.45 1.47
C ALA A 46 -5.38 9.12 0.78
N LEU A 47 -5.29 7.93 0.19
CA LEU A 47 -4.11 7.46 -0.52
C LEU A 47 -4.39 7.31 -2.01
N LEU A 48 -3.48 7.81 -2.85
CA LEU A 48 -3.35 7.40 -4.24
C LEU A 48 -2.38 6.21 -4.29
N MET A 49 -2.79 5.12 -4.94
CA MET A 49 -1.99 3.91 -5.05
C MET A 49 -1.65 3.64 -6.51
N ILE A 50 -0.36 3.41 -6.79
CA ILE A 50 0.11 2.94 -8.10
C ILE A 50 0.94 1.68 -7.82
N LEU A 51 0.37 0.52 -8.15
CA LEU A 51 0.87 -0.77 -7.70
C LEU A 51 0.93 -1.78 -8.84
N ASN A 52 1.94 -2.65 -8.78
CA ASN A 52 1.97 -3.92 -9.49
C ASN A 52 1.69 -5.05 -8.49
N PHE A 53 0.76 -5.94 -8.83
CA PHE A 53 0.55 -7.18 -8.09
C PHE A 53 1.39 -8.29 -8.72
N VAL A 54 2.44 -8.71 -8.02
CA VAL A 54 3.39 -9.71 -8.45
C VAL A 54 3.02 -11.04 -7.79
N PHE A 55 2.13 -11.79 -8.43
CA PHE A 55 1.72 -13.11 -7.95
C PHE A 55 2.83 -14.13 -8.20
N THR A 56 3.19 -14.90 -7.16
CA THR A 56 4.22 -15.96 -7.22
C THR A 56 3.62 -17.36 -7.15
N THR A 57 2.32 -17.45 -6.89
CA THR A 57 1.55 -18.70 -6.84
C THR A 57 0.31 -18.58 -7.72
N GLY A 58 -0.04 -19.65 -8.43
CA GLY A 58 -1.15 -19.67 -9.39
C GLY A 58 -0.71 -20.18 -10.76
N LYS A 59 -1.67 -20.39 -11.68
CA LYS A 59 -1.37 -20.79 -13.07
C LYS A 59 -1.30 -19.57 -13.98
N VAL A 60 -0.34 -19.60 -14.90
CA VAL A 60 -0.29 -18.78 -16.12
C VAL A 60 -1.27 -19.35 -17.15
#